data_AF-X1EFU3-F1
#
_entry.id   AF-X1EFU3-F1
#
_cell.length_a   1.000
_cell.length_b   1.000
_cell.length_c   1.000
_cell.angle_alpha   90.00
_cell.angle_beta   90.00
_cell.angle_gamma   90.00
#
_symmetry.space_group_name_H-M   'P 1'
#
loop_
_entity.id
_entity.type
_entity.pdbx_description
1 polymer ?
#
loop_
_entity_poly.entity_id
_entity_poly.type
_entity_poly.pdbx_seq_one_letter_code
_entity_poly.pdbx_strand_id
1 'polypeptide(L)'
;NEVPEFFRVRKAMQYADDLDEFVKMMEKKNNGGYANSWLLADANTGEIMRFELGLKYYNVERKKDGYFIGCNAPVDPRIRNLECSNTGYADIRMPTGARRVRLTQLMEEHYGEIDVEVAQEVLADHYDVYLQKENNPCSRTVEGHYELDRFEYWGARLPYQPAGAVDGKVMDSNMAKDLSFWARWGSSSGMPFDAEAFLAEHTQYSHLEGYLKDRPTQPWTLFRADEGK
;
A
#
# COMPACT_ATOMS: atom_id res chain seq x y z
N ASN A 1 21.73 13.47 17.39
CA ASN A 1 20.38 13.81 16.92
C ASN A 1 20.05 13.00 15.69
N GLU A 2 19.08 12.10 15.85
CA GLU A 2 18.47 11.31 14.76
C GLU A 2 17.48 12.19 13.96
N VAL A 3 17.04 11.75 12.78
CA VAL A 3 16.30 12.56 11.80
C VAL A 3 15.02 11.82 11.36
N PRO A 4 13.86 12.51 11.30
CA PRO A 4 12.60 11.87 10.93
C PRO A 4 12.60 11.36 9.50
N GLU A 5 11.85 10.28 9.26
CA GLU A 5 11.73 9.60 7.97
C GLU A 5 11.38 10.54 6.83
N PHE A 6 10.35 11.39 6.97
CA PHE A 6 9.90 12.26 5.87
C PHE A 6 11.01 13.19 5.37
N PHE A 7 11.94 13.60 6.23
CA PHE A 7 13.09 14.40 5.80
C PHE A 7 14.10 13.52 5.05
N ARG A 8 14.37 12.31 5.57
CA ARG A 8 15.32 11.37 4.98
C ARG A 8 14.87 10.96 3.57
N VAL A 9 13.61 10.57 3.38
CA VAL A 9 13.09 10.16 2.07
C VAL A 9 13.08 11.32 1.09
N ARG A 10 12.65 12.51 1.51
CA ARG A 10 12.65 13.71 0.64
C ARG A 10 14.05 14.05 0.17
N LYS A 11 15.04 13.93 1.06
CA LYS A 11 16.44 14.16 0.71
C LYS A 11 16.99 13.06 -0.20
N ALA A 12 16.70 11.79 0.09
CA ALA A 12 17.15 10.66 -0.70
C ALA A 12 16.56 10.70 -2.12
N MET A 13 15.25 10.88 -2.27
CA MET A 13 14.60 11.00 -3.58
C MET A 13 15.09 12.20 -4.41
N GLN A 14 15.57 13.27 -3.76
CA GLN A 14 16.03 14.46 -4.46
C GLN A 14 17.50 14.41 -4.89
N TYR A 15 18.36 13.73 -4.11
CA TYR A 15 19.81 13.84 -4.28
C TYR A 15 20.54 12.49 -4.43
N ALA A 16 19.86 11.35 -4.29
CA ALA A 16 20.49 10.07 -4.57
C ALA A 16 20.59 9.86 -6.09
N ASP A 17 21.80 9.53 -6.56
CA ASP A 17 22.04 9.20 -7.96
C ASP A 17 21.61 7.77 -8.32
N ASP A 18 21.59 6.87 -7.32
CA ASP A 18 21.22 5.46 -7.48
C ASP A 18 20.58 4.84 -6.22
N LEU A 19 20.18 3.57 -6.35
CA LEU A 19 19.55 2.82 -5.26
C LEU A 19 20.48 2.61 -4.06
N ASP A 20 21.80 2.50 -4.24
CA ASP A 20 22.74 2.35 -3.13
C ASP A 20 22.91 3.66 -2.34
N GLU A 21 22.97 4.79 -3.04
CA GLU A 21 22.98 6.10 -2.39
C GLU A 21 21.65 6.37 -1.68
N PHE A 22 20.51 5.98 -2.27
CA PHE A 22 19.22 6.05 -1.60
C PHE A 22 19.25 5.33 -0.23
N VAL A 23 19.76 4.09 -0.19
CA VAL A 23 19.89 3.31 1.06
C VAL A 23 20.79 4.04 2.05
N LYS A 24 22.00 4.45 1.65
CA LYS A 24 22.96 5.18 2.51
C LYS A 24 22.35 6.45 3.10
N MET A 25 21.61 7.20 2.29
CA MET A 25 20.95 8.43 2.71
C MET A 25 19.80 8.17 3.68
N MET A 26 19.02 7.11 3.46
CA MET A 26 17.92 6.72 4.32
C MET A 26 18.37 6.15 5.67
N GLU A 27 19.48 5.40 5.71
CA GLU A 27 20.04 4.88 6.97
C GLU A 27 20.65 5.97 7.84
N LYS A 28 21.18 7.03 7.21
CA LYS A 28 21.90 8.09 7.92
C LYS A 28 20.99 8.76 8.95
N LYS A 29 21.38 8.65 10.23
CA LYS A 29 20.64 9.21 11.37
C LYS A 29 19.19 8.68 11.45
N ASN A 30 18.97 7.43 11.06
CA ASN A 30 17.68 6.76 11.27
C ASN A 30 17.27 6.80 12.75
N ASN A 31 16.01 7.12 13.01
CA ASN A 31 15.40 7.15 14.34
C ASN A 31 14.38 6.02 14.56
N GLY A 32 14.20 5.13 13.58
CA GLY A 32 13.18 4.07 13.60
C GLY A 32 11.73 4.56 13.51
N GLY A 33 11.51 5.88 13.49
CA GLY A 33 10.19 6.47 13.29
C GLY A 33 9.74 6.24 11.85
N TYR A 34 8.49 5.77 11.70
CA TYR A 34 7.90 5.41 10.42
C TYR A 34 8.72 4.37 9.64
N ALA A 35 9.08 3.27 10.32
CA ALA A 35 9.75 2.12 9.70
C ALA A 35 8.90 1.53 8.56
N ASN A 36 9.50 1.36 7.38
CA ASN A 36 8.82 0.98 6.14
C ASN A 36 9.64 -0.03 5.34
N SER A 37 8.94 -0.82 4.53
CA SER A 37 9.51 -1.53 3.38
C SER A 37 9.37 -0.62 2.15
N TRP A 38 10.49 -0.04 1.70
CA TRP A 38 10.56 0.80 0.52
C TRP A 38 10.68 -0.07 -0.73
N LEU A 39 9.69 0.01 -1.61
CA LEU A 39 9.72 -0.64 -2.93
C LEU A 39 10.15 0.41 -3.95
N LEU A 40 11.33 0.23 -4.50
CA LEU A 40 12.00 1.16 -5.38
C LEU A 40 12.26 0.50 -6.73
N ALA A 41 12.26 1.28 -7.79
CA ALA A 41 12.59 0.83 -9.13
C ALA A 41 13.46 1.88 -9.81
N ASP A 42 14.47 1.43 -10.54
CA ASP A 42 15.26 2.28 -11.43
C ASP A 42 14.82 2.02 -12.88
N ALA A 43 14.10 2.98 -13.45
CA ALA A 43 13.56 2.90 -14.81
C ALA A 43 14.63 2.91 -15.91
N ASN A 44 15.88 3.26 -15.60
CA ASN A 44 16.99 3.25 -16.55
C ASN A 44 17.62 1.87 -16.67
N THR A 45 17.68 1.12 -15.56
CA THR A 45 18.35 -0.19 -15.50
C THR A 45 17.36 -1.37 -15.48
N GLY A 46 16.09 -1.11 -15.14
CA GLY A 46 15.08 -2.14 -14.91
C GLY A 46 15.26 -2.88 -13.58
N GLU A 47 16.15 -2.42 -12.71
CA GLU A 47 16.34 -3.00 -11.38
C GLU A 47 15.21 -2.55 -10.43
N ILE A 48 14.66 -3.50 -9.68
CA ILE A 48 13.77 -3.24 -8.55
C ILE A 48 14.46 -3.61 -7.24
N MET A 49 14.15 -2.88 -6.18
CA MET A 49 14.70 -3.08 -4.84
C MET A 49 13.60 -3.01 -3.79
N ARG A 50 13.63 -3.95 -2.84
CA ARG A 50 12.96 -3.83 -1.55
C ARG A 50 13.99 -3.50 -0.48
N PHE A 51 13.88 -2.32 0.09
CA PHE A 51 14.67 -1.88 1.23
C PHE A 51 13.79 -1.79 2.48
N GLU A 52 13.96 -2.73 3.41
CA GLU A 52 13.23 -2.72 4.68
C GLU A 52 14.10 -2.05 5.74
N LEU A 53 13.64 -0.93 6.29
CA LEU A 53 14.37 -0.16 7.28
C LEU A 53 13.61 -0.14 8.61
N GLY A 54 14.08 -0.97 9.54
CA GLY A 54 13.70 -0.93 10.95
C GLY A 54 14.50 0.12 11.73
N LEU A 55 14.48 0.05 13.06
CA LEU A 55 15.31 0.88 13.95
C LEU A 55 16.76 0.38 14.01
N LYS A 56 16.99 -0.92 14.25
CA LYS A 56 18.31 -1.54 14.43
C LYS A 56 18.71 -2.41 13.25
N TYR A 57 17.74 -3.07 12.63
CA TYR A 57 17.94 -3.95 11.48
C TYR A 57 17.42 -3.32 10.20
N TYR A 58 18.10 -3.60 9.11
CA TYR A 58 17.59 -3.35 7.77
C TYR A 58 17.92 -4.53 6.84
N ASN A 59 17.23 -4.59 5.71
CA ASN A 59 17.47 -5.55 4.64
C ASN A 59 17.34 -4.90 3.28
N VAL A 60 18.19 -5.30 2.34
CA VAL A 60 18.14 -4.88 0.94
C VAL A 60 18.04 -6.13 0.07
N GLU A 61 16.98 -6.23 -0.71
CA GLU A 61 16.80 -7.26 -1.72
C GLU A 61 16.63 -6.60 -3.09
N ARG A 62 17.29 -7.13 -4.11
CA ARG A 62 17.33 -6.56 -5.46
C ARG A 62 16.99 -7.63 -6.49
N LYS A 63 16.28 -7.25 -7.54
CA LYS A 63 15.94 -8.13 -8.66
C LYS A 63 15.98 -7.36 -9.98
N LYS A 64 16.29 -8.06 -11.07
CA LYS A 64 16.10 -7.58 -12.46
C LYS A 64 14.89 -8.20 -13.15
N ASP A 65 14.31 -9.21 -12.52
CA ASP A 65 13.11 -9.90 -12.99
C ASP A 65 12.30 -10.37 -11.77
N GLY A 66 10.99 -10.43 -11.96
CA GLY A 66 10.01 -10.75 -10.93
C GLY A 66 9.47 -9.52 -10.21
N TYR A 67 8.98 -9.73 -8.99
CA TYR A 67 8.18 -8.73 -8.29
C TYR A 67 8.53 -8.61 -6.81
N PHE A 68 8.04 -7.52 -6.21
CA PHE A 68 7.89 -7.33 -4.78
C PHE A 68 6.46 -6.92 -4.45
N ILE A 69 5.95 -7.39 -3.31
CA ILE A 69 4.66 -6.98 -2.78
C ILE A 69 4.85 -6.22 -1.45
N GLY A 70 3.99 -5.23 -1.22
CA GLY A 70 3.88 -4.50 0.05
C GLY A 70 2.52 -4.77 0.68
N CYS A 71 2.49 -5.20 1.95
CA CYS A 71 1.25 -5.61 2.62
C CYS A 71 1.18 -5.20 4.11
N ASN A 72 1.93 -4.16 4.50
CA ASN A 72 2.08 -3.71 5.90
C ASN A 72 2.72 -4.74 6.85
N ALA A 73 3.60 -5.62 6.35
CA ALA A 73 4.51 -6.35 7.20
C ALA A 73 5.90 -6.53 6.55
N PRO A 74 6.96 -6.48 7.37
CA PRO A 74 8.31 -6.73 6.90
C PRO A 74 8.52 -8.22 6.58
N VAL A 75 9.31 -8.48 5.55
CA VAL A 75 9.71 -9.83 5.14
C VAL A 75 10.90 -10.33 5.94
N ASP A 76 11.86 -9.46 6.28
CA ASP A 76 13.00 -9.80 7.12
C ASP A 76 12.53 -10.27 8.51
N PRO A 77 12.83 -11.52 8.91
CA PRO A 77 12.42 -12.05 10.19
C PRO A 77 13.03 -11.33 11.39
N ARG A 78 14.20 -10.69 11.25
CA ARG A 78 14.83 -9.89 12.32
C ARG A 78 13.99 -8.65 12.61
N ILE A 79 13.61 -7.88 11.59
CA ILE A 79 12.74 -6.72 11.75
C ILE A 79 11.38 -7.19 12.29
N ARG A 80 10.77 -8.20 11.64
CA ARG A 80 9.44 -8.70 11.99
C ARG A 80 9.36 -9.22 13.43
N ASN A 81 10.36 -9.94 13.92
CA ASN A 81 10.28 -10.65 15.20
C ASN A 81 11.01 -9.93 16.35
N LEU A 82 11.95 -9.02 16.05
CA LEU A 82 12.75 -8.33 17.08
C LEU A 82 12.41 -6.85 17.25
N GLU A 83 11.72 -6.24 16.27
CA GLU A 83 11.39 -4.81 16.30
C GLU A 83 9.90 -4.50 16.16
N CYS A 84 9.11 -5.43 15.61
CA CYS A 84 7.67 -5.29 15.51
C CYS A 84 6.94 -6.07 16.61
N SER A 85 5.73 -5.63 16.92
CA SER A 85 4.72 -6.48 17.56
C SER A 85 4.08 -7.41 16.51
N ASN A 86 3.09 -8.23 16.91
CA ASN A 86 2.42 -9.16 16.00
C ASN A 86 1.86 -8.43 14.76
N THR A 87 2.48 -8.65 13.60
CA THR A 87 2.11 -8.03 12.33
C THR A 87 1.00 -8.78 11.60
N GLY A 88 0.60 -9.97 12.08
CA GLY A 88 -0.37 -10.83 11.39
C GLY A 88 0.16 -11.49 10.11
N TYR A 89 1.49 -11.58 9.94
CA TYR A 89 2.15 -12.01 8.70
C TYR A 89 1.66 -13.35 8.12
N ALA A 90 1.35 -14.32 8.99
CA ALA A 90 0.85 -15.64 8.62
C ALA A 90 -0.64 -15.84 8.91
N ASP A 91 -1.31 -14.86 9.51
CA ASP A 91 -2.72 -14.96 9.89
C ASP A 91 -3.60 -14.31 8.83
N ILE A 92 -4.18 -15.12 7.95
CA ILE A 92 -5.06 -14.65 6.87
C ILE A 92 -6.40 -14.09 7.37
N ARG A 93 -6.70 -14.20 8.67
CA ARG A 93 -7.84 -13.48 9.28
C ARG A 93 -7.55 -11.99 9.46
N MET A 94 -6.28 -11.60 9.42
CA MET A 94 -5.82 -10.22 9.54
C MET A 94 -5.49 -9.64 8.16
N PRO A 95 -5.70 -8.32 7.95
CA PRO A 95 -5.42 -7.65 6.68
C PRO A 95 -4.06 -7.94 6.08
N THR A 96 -3.01 -7.90 6.91
CA THR A 96 -1.63 -8.13 6.46
C THR A 96 -1.45 -9.54 5.88
N GLY A 97 -1.84 -10.57 6.62
CA GLY A 97 -1.67 -11.96 6.19
C GLY A 97 -2.50 -12.27 4.95
N ALA A 98 -3.74 -11.77 4.93
CA ALA A 98 -4.65 -11.94 3.79
C ALA A 98 -4.10 -11.30 2.51
N ARG A 99 -3.74 -10.01 2.57
CA ARG A 99 -3.17 -9.28 1.43
C ARG A 99 -1.83 -9.85 0.98
N ARG A 100 -0.98 -10.33 1.90
CA ARG A 100 0.26 -11.01 1.53
C ARG A 100 -0.01 -12.21 0.64
N VAL A 101 -1.00 -13.05 1.02
CA VAL A 101 -1.37 -14.23 0.24
C VAL A 101 -2.01 -13.82 -1.09
N ARG A 102 -3.00 -12.92 -1.07
CA ARG A 102 -3.73 -12.53 -2.28
C ARG A 102 -2.83 -11.83 -3.30
N LEU A 103 -2.01 -10.88 -2.86
CA LEU A 103 -1.06 -10.20 -3.75
C LEU A 103 -0.06 -11.19 -4.34
N THR A 104 0.44 -12.18 -3.57
CA THR A 104 1.31 -13.23 -4.14
C THR A 104 0.59 -14.02 -5.23
N GLN A 105 -0.67 -14.44 -5.00
CA GLN A 105 -1.45 -15.15 -6.01
C GLN A 105 -1.62 -14.33 -7.29
N LEU A 106 -1.97 -13.04 -7.16
CA LEU A 106 -2.14 -12.14 -8.30
C LEU A 106 -0.82 -11.90 -9.06
N MET A 107 0.30 -11.76 -8.36
CA MET A 107 1.60 -11.61 -9.01
C MET A 107 2.07 -12.89 -9.71
N GLU A 108 1.69 -14.06 -9.20
CA GLU A 108 1.94 -15.35 -9.86
C GLU A 108 1.03 -15.57 -11.06
N GLU A 109 -0.25 -15.21 -10.94
CA GLU A 109 -1.26 -15.31 -12.00
C GLU A 109 -0.90 -14.45 -13.21
N HIS A 110 -0.48 -13.20 -12.98
CA HIS A 110 -0.13 -12.25 -14.03
C HIS A 110 1.38 -12.16 -14.29
N TYR A 111 2.18 -13.15 -13.87
CA TYR A 111 3.63 -13.06 -13.97
C TYR A 111 4.10 -12.84 -15.42
N GLY A 112 4.79 -11.73 -15.67
CA GLY A 112 5.25 -11.34 -17.01
C GLY A 112 4.19 -10.64 -17.88
N GLU A 113 2.98 -10.45 -17.38
CA GLU A 113 1.83 -9.87 -18.09
C GLU A 113 1.27 -8.62 -17.39
N ILE A 114 1.86 -8.17 -16.27
CA ILE A 114 1.39 -6.98 -15.55
C ILE A 114 1.69 -5.72 -16.38
N ASP A 115 0.65 -5.18 -17.00
CA ASP A 115 0.60 -3.85 -17.58
C ASP A 115 -0.20 -2.89 -16.66
N VAL A 116 -0.57 -1.72 -17.19
CA VAL A 116 -1.28 -0.69 -16.43
C VAL A 116 -2.68 -1.16 -16.05
N GLU A 117 -3.38 -1.77 -17.00
CA GLU A 117 -4.74 -2.27 -16.84
C GLU A 117 -4.78 -3.37 -15.78
N VAL A 118 -3.90 -4.38 -15.89
CA VAL A 118 -3.77 -5.44 -14.88
C VAL A 118 -3.41 -4.87 -13.51
N ALA A 119 -2.50 -3.90 -13.43
CA ALA A 119 -2.16 -3.27 -12.16
C ALA A 119 -3.33 -2.50 -11.53
N GLN A 120 -4.18 -1.86 -12.33
CA GLN A 120 -5.41 -1.20 -11.84
C GLN A 120 -6.40 -2.24 -11.30
N GLU A 121 -6.54 -3.38 -11.97
CA GLU A 121 -7.39 -4.51 -11.52
C GLU A 121 -6.87 -5.13 -10.21
N VAL A 122 -5.56 -5.36 -10.10
CA VAL A 122 -4.92 -5.85 -8.87
C VAL A 122 -5.19 -4.91 -7.70
N LEU A 123 -5.06 -3.59 -7.90
CA LEU A 123 -5.34 -2.61 -6.86
C LEU A 123 -6.83 -2.54 -6.47
N ALA A 124 -7.73 -3.00 -7.34
CA ALA A 124 -9.18 -3.05 -7.13
C ALA A 124 -9.69 -4.41 -6.62
N ASP A 125 -8.80 -5.36 -6.33
CA ASP A 125 -9.17 -6.74 -5.99
C ASP A 125 -9.86 -6.86 -4.61
N HIS A 126 -11.00 -7.55 -4.62
CA HIS A 126 -11.87 -7.80 -3.47
C HIS A 126 -12.03 -9.28 -3.12
N TYR A 127 -11.10 -10.14 -3.54
CA TYR A 127 -11.13 -11.54 -3.17
C TYR A 127 -10.71 -11.72 -1.70
N ASP A 128 -11.62 -12.24 -0.87
CA ASP A 128 -11.33 -12.57 0.53
C ASP A 128 -10.74 -13.98 0.62
N VAL A 129 -9.42 -14.07 0.78
CA VAL A 129 -8.70 -15.36 0.88
C VAL A 129 -9.08 -16.19 2.10
N TYR A 130 -9.61 -15.60 3.16
CA TYR A 130 -9.99 -16.32 4.37
C TYR A 130 -11.37 -16.96 4.22
N LEU A 131 -12.34 -16.18 3.73
CA LEU A 131 -13.70 -16.65 3.52
C LEU A 131 -13.93 -17.30 2.14
N GLN A 132 -12.95 -17.20 1.23
CA GLN A 132 -13.01 -17.68 -0.15
C GLN A 132 -14.20 -17.11 -0.91
N LYS A 133 -14.30 -15.77 -0.92
CA LYS A 133 -15.38 -15.04 -1.59
C LYS A 133 -14.80 -14.07 -2.63
N GLU A 134 -15.32 -14.15 -3.85
CA GLU A 134 -14.83 -13.38 -5.00
C GLU A 134 -14.94 -11.86 -4.87
N ASN A 135 -16.09 -11.37 -4.40
CA ASN A 135 -16.35 -9.95 -4.26
C ASN A 135 -16.82 -9.66 -2.84
N ASN A 136 -15.88 -9.63 -1.90
CA ASN A 136 -16.14 -9.40 -0.48
C ASN A 136 -15.28 -8.26 0.04
N PRO A 137 -15.53 -7.01 -0.40
CA PRO A 137 -14.77 -5.84 0.05
C PRO A 137 -14.81 -5.76 1.58
N CYS A 138 -13.65 -5.86 2.20
CA CYS A 138 -13.51 -5.85 3.66
C CYS A 138 -12.08 -5.45 4.05
N SER A 139 -11.69 -5.57 5.32
CA SER A 139 -10.33 -5.21 5.72
C SER A 139 -9.25 -6.16 5.19
N ARG A 140 -9.63 -7.37 4.77
CA ARG A 140 -8.72 -8.45 4.32
C ARG A 140 -8.36 -8.39 2.84
N THR A 141 -9.13 -7.67 2.03
CA THR A 141 -8.94 -7.58 0.58
C THR A 141 -7.78 -6.65 0.21
N VAL A 142 -7.32 -6.71 -1.05
CA VAL A 142 -6.21 -5.87 -1.54
C VAL A 142 -6.61 -4.39 -1.44
N GLU A 143 -7.76 -4.05 -2.04
CA GLU A 143 -8.46 -2.83 -1.73
C GLU A 143 -9.20 -3.00 -0.39
N GLY A 144 -8.64 -2.42 0.67
CA GLY A 144 -9.21 -2.56 2.01
C GLY A 144 -10.42 -1.66 2.23
N HIS A 145 -11.53 -2.25 2.69
CA HIS A 145 -12.76 -1.56 3.09
C HIS A 145 -13.10 -1.89 4.55
N TYR A 146 -12.57 -1.12 5.51
CA TYR A 146 -12.77 -1.38 6.94
C TYR A 146 -14.17 -0.99 7.39
N GLU A 147 -14.80 -0.06 6.67
CA GLU A 147 -16.16 0.41 6.88
C GLU A 147 -17.20 -0.68 6.60
N LEU A 148 -16.82 -1.73 5.87
CA LEU A 148 -17.66 -2.89 5.57
C LEU A 148 -17.31 -4.12 6.42
N ASP A 149 -16.26 -4.06 7.24
CA ASP A 149 -15.77 -5.21 7.99
C ASP A 149 -16.29 -5.21 9.44
N ARG A 150 -16.95 -6.31 9.79
CA ARG A 150 -17.45 -6.59 11.15
C ARG A 150 -16.34 -6.92 12.14
N PHE A 151 -15.12 -7.18 11.67
CA PHE A 151 -13.98 -7.58 12.49
C PHE A 151 -14.23 -8.81 13.39
N GLU A 152 -15.10 -9.72 12.97
CA GLU A 152 -15.50 -10.92 13.75
C GLU A 152 -14.31 -11.79 14.18
N TYR A 153 -13.23 -11.77 13.40
CA TYR A 153 -12.04 -12.61 13.60
C TYR A 153 -10.82 -11.83 14.14
N TRP A 154 -10.96 -10.52 14.39
CA TRP A 154 -9.87 -9.69 14.93
C TRP A 154 -10.39 -8.65 15.92
N GLY A 155 -10.70 -9.10 17.14
CA GLY A 155 -11.30 -8.27 18.20
C GLY A 155 -10.45 -7.10 18.73
N ALA A 156 -9.24 -6.89 18.22
CA ALA A 156 -8.44 -5.69 18.54
C ALA A 156 -8.80 -4.49 17.66
N ARG A 157 -9.69 -4.66 16.67
CA ARG A 157 -10.24 -3.59 15.82
C ARG A 157 -11.71 -3.35 16.11
N LEU A 158 -12.16 -2.14 15.85
CA LEU A 158 -13.57 -1.76 15.97
C LEU A 158 -14.32 -2.13 14.68
N PRO A 159 -15.53 -2.72 14.77
CA PRO A 159 -16.35 -3.04 13.61
C PRO A 159 -16.73 -1.78 12.83
N TYR A 160 -16.69 -1.88 11.50
CA TYR A 160 -17.13 -0.85 10.55
C TYR A 160 -16.35 0.46 10.67
N GLN A 161 -15.07 0.42 11.03
CA GLN A 161 -14.27 1.65 11.14
C GLN A 161 -14.20 2.37 9.78
N PRO A 162 -14.53 3.68 9.66
CA PRO A 162 -14.53 4.40 8.39
C PRO A 162 -13.10 4.67 7.90
N ALA A 163 -12.44 3.64 7.39
CA ALA A 163 -11.05 3.60 6.98
C ALA A 163 -10.87 2.58 5.84
N GLY A 164 -9.80 2.70 5.06
CA GLY A 164 -9.57 1.80 3.95
C GLY A 164 -8.65 2.41 2.90
N ALA A 165 -8.68 1.84 1.70
CA ALA A 165 -8.06 2.43 0.53
C ALA A 165 -8.79 3.72 0.14
N VAL A 166 -8.01 4.75 -0.19
CA VAL A 166 -8.52 6.10 -0.52
C VAL A 166 -7.92 6.65 -1.80
N ASP A 167 -7.07 5.88 -2.47
CA ASP A 167 -6.55 6.15 -3.79
C ASP A 167 -6.07 4.86 -4.47
N GLY A 168 -5.80 4.96 -5.77
CA GLY A 168 -5.04 4.00 -6.55
C GLY A 168 -4.06 4.75 -7.43
N LYS A 169 -2.82 4.26 -7.57
CA LYS A 169 -1.82 4.84 -8.48
C LYS A 169 -1.06 3.73 -9.20
N VAL A 170 -0.90 3.88 -10.51
CA VAL A 170 -0.21 2.91 -11.38
C VAL A 170 0.72 3.66 -12.32
N MET A 171 1.93 3.14 -12.49
CA MET A 171 2.98 3.73 -13.31
C MET A 171 3.81 2.59 -13.91
N ASP A 172 4.18 2.74 -15.18
CA ASP A 172 5.14 1.88 -15.87
C ASP A 172 6.47 2.62 -16.07
N SER A 173 7.45 1.96 -16.68
CA SER A 173 8.79 2.53 -16.85
C SER A 173 8.84 3.72 -17.84
N ASN A 174 7.92 3.81 -18.79
CA ASN A 174 7.86 4.94 -19.72
C ASN A 174 7.24 6.15 -19.02
N MET A 175 6.12 5.94 -18.32
CA MET A 175 5.47 6.96 -17.51
C MET A 175 6.41 7.53 -16.44
N ALA A 176 7.23 6.69 -15.80
CA ALA A 176 8.25 7.14 -14.85
C ALA A 176 9.25 8.12 -15.47
N LYS A 177 9.73 7.85 -16.70
CA LYS A 177 10.64 8.74 -17.44
C LYS A 177 9.97 10.05 -17.83
N ASP A 178 8.67 10.01 -18.10
CA ASP A 178 7.86 11.16 -18.47
C ASP A 178 7.28 11.92 -17.26
N LEU A 179 7.59 11.50 -16.02
CA LEU A 179 7.00 12.03 -14.79
C LEU A 179 5.47 12.06 -14.84
N SER A 180 4.90 10.92 -15.23
CA SER A 180 3.46 10.70 -15.34
C SER A 180 3.02 9.44 -14.62
N PHE A 181 1.74 9.33 -14.30
CA PHE A 181 1.14 8.14 -13.70
C PHE A 181 -0.38 8.19 -13.82
N TRP A 182 -1.02 7.02 -13.83
CA TRP A 182 -2.46 6.91 -13.63
C TRP A 182 -2.79 7.01 -12.15
N ALA A 183 -3.81 7.77 -11.81
CA ALA A 183 -4.37 7.78 -10.46
C ALA A 183 -5.90 7.85 -10.46
N ARG A 184 -6.48 7.28 -9.40
CA ARG A 184 -7.89 7.43 -9.05
C ARG A 184 -7.98 7.92 -7.61
N TRP A 185 -8.72 9.00 -7.38
CA TRP A 185 -9.04 9.46 -6.03
C TRP A 185 -10.24 8.67 -5.51
N GLY A 186 -10.13 8.12 -4.30
CA GLY A 186 -11.08 7.18 -3.73
C GLY A 186 -10.70 5.73 -3.95
N SER A 187 -11.68 4.83 -3.87
CA SER A 187 -11.42 3.41 -4.08
C SER A 187 -10.90 3.18 -5.51
N SER A 188 -9.85 2.37 -5.63
CA SER A 188 -9.28 1.84 -6.86
C SER A 188 -10.31 1.09 -7.71
N SER A 189 -11.24 0.32 -7.11
CA SER A 189 -12.38 -0.27 -7.86
C SER A 189 -13.39 0.77 -8.32
N GLY A 190 -13.39 1.96 -7.71
CA GLY A 190 -14.34 3.04 -7.96
C GLY A 190 -15.56 2.95 -7.06
N MET A 191 -15.55 2.11 -6.04
CA MET A 191 -16.65 1.99 -5.08
C MET A 191 -16.84 3.33 -4.34
N PRO A 192 -18.05 3.92 -4.37
CA PRO A 192 -18.30 5.17 -3.66
C PRO A 192 -18.44 4.93 -2.15
N PHE A 193 -18.19 5.96 -1.36
CA PHE A 193 -18.50 6.00 0.07
C PHE A 193 -19.51 7.13 0.34
N ASP A 194 -20.66 6.76 0.89
CA ASP A 194 -21.71 7.69 1.32
C ASP A 194 -21.61 7.88 2.84
N ALA A 195 -21.19 9.07 3.27
CA ALA A 195 -20.94 9.35 4.67
C ALA A 195 -22.24 9.44 5.48
N GLU A 196 -23.31 9.98 4.92
CA GLU A 196 -24.60 10.12 5.60
C GLU A 196 -25.23 8.75 5.83
N ALA A 197 -25.29 7.91 4.79
CA ALA A 197 -25.80 6.55 4.89
C ALA A 197 -24.97 5.71 5.87
N PHE A 198 -23.64 5.81 5.82
CA PHE A 198 -22.74 5.13 6.75
C PHE A 198 -23.01 5.54 8.20
N LEU A 199 -23.15 6.83 8.49
CA LEU A 199 -23.41 7.32 9.86
C LEU A 199 -24.81 6.96 10.37
N ALA A 200 -25.79 6.85 9.47
CA ALA A 200 -27.13 6.38 9.80
C ALA A 200 -27.13 4.89 10.20
N GLU A 201 -26.38 4.04 9.49
CA GLU A 201 -26.24 2.61 9.79
C GLU A 201 -25.33 2.35 11.00
N HIS A 202 -24.31 3.20 11.20
CA HIS A 202 -23.26 3.03 12.21
C HIS A 202 -23.19 4.21 13.17
N THR A 203 -24.27 4.40 13.94
CA THR A 203 -24.42 5.52 14.89
C THR A 203 -23.30 5.61 15.93
N GLN A 204 -22.54 4.54 16.18
CA GLN A 204 -21.34 4.58 17.01
C GLN A 204 -20.28 5.59 16.52
N TYR A 205 -20.32 5.95 15.24
CA TYR A 205 -19.44 6.93 14.61
C TYR A 205 -20.08 8.32 14.43
N SER A 206 -21.28 8.57 14.98
CA SER A 206 -22.01 9.86 14.87
C SER A 206 -21.20 11.09 15.28
N HIS A 207 -20.21 10.95 16.17
CA HIS A 207 -19.29 12.03 16.53
C HIS A 207 -18.43 12.54 15.36
N LEU A 208 -18.41 11.83 14.22
CA LEU A 208 -17.75 12.24 12.97
C LEU A 208 -18.69 13.02 12.03
N GLU A 209 -19.95 13.24 12.41
CA GLU A 209 -20.89 14.06 11.64
C GLU A 209 -20.29 15.45 11.33
N GLY A 210 -20.39 15.87 10.07
CA GLY A 210 -19.77 17.10 9.57
C GLY A 210 -18.27 16.99 9.25
N TYR A 211 -17.57 15.98 9.75
CA TYR A 211 -16.14 15.73 9.46
C TYR A 211 -15.92 14.62 8.45
N LEU A 212 -16.71 13.55 8.52
CA LEU A 212 -16.71 12.49 7.54
C LEU A 212 -17.37 13.00 6.24
N LYS A 213 -16.71 12.80 5.11
CA LYS A 213 -17.12 13.31 3.79
C LYS A 213 -17.38 12.18 2.82
N ASP A 214 -18.33 12.42 1.93
CA ASP A 214 -18.59 11.52 0.80
C ASP A 214 -17.35 11.36 -0.07
N ARG A 215 -17.25 10.19 -0.69
CA ARG A 215 -16.22 9.88 -1.67
C ARG A 215 -16.90 9.27 -2.89
N PRO A 216 -17.42 10.09 -3.82
CA PRO A 216 -18.05 9.60 -5.03
C PRO A 216 -17.01 8.95 -5.95
N THR A 217 -17.46 8.01 -6.77
CA THR A 217 -16.65 7.36 -7.82
C THR A 217 -15.95 8.40 -8.70
N GLN A 218 -14.65 8.19 -8.96
CA GLN A 218 -13.87 8.99 -9.90
C GLN A 218 -13.29 8.12 -11.01
N PRO A 219 -13.04 8.68 -12.20
CA PRO A 219 -12.32 7.96 -13.25
C PRO A 219 -10.85 7.74 -12.87
N TRP A 220 -10.23 6.73 -13.47
CA TRP A 220 -8.77 6.73 -13.58
C TRP A 220 -8.37 7.90 -14.48
N THR A 221 -7.43 8.72 -14.01
CA THR A 221 -6.95 9.91 -14.70
C THR A 221 -5.44 9.82 -14.86
N LEU A 222 -4.94 10.08 -16.06
CA LEU A 222 -3.51 10.19 -16.31
C LEU A 222 -3.07 11.59 -15.89
N PHE A 223 -2.07 11.66 -15.01
CA PHE A 223 -1.41 12.90 -14.60
C PHE A 223 -0.06 12.99 -15.28
N ARG A 224 0.31 14.17 -15.78
CA ARG A 224 1.64 14.41 -16.37
C ARG A 224 2.26 15.72 -15.88
N ALA A 225 3.58 15.74 -15.74
CA ALA A 225 4.31 16.93 -15.27
C ALA A 225 4.28 18.13 -16.24
N ASP A 226 3.86 17.94 -17.49
CA ASP A 226 3.70 18.96 -18.52
C ASP A 226 2.26 19.45 -18.70
N GLU A 227 1.28 18.85 -18.01
CA GLU A 227 -0.11 19.30 -18.06
C GLU A 227 -0.27 20.71 -17.49
N GLY A 228 -0.79 21.63 -18.32
CA GLY A 228 -1.03 23.03 -17.94
C GLY A 228 0.14 23.99 -18.17
N LYS A 229 1.20 23.57 -18.87
CA LYS A 229 2.22 24.46 -19.46
C LYS A 229 1.85 24.94 -20.86
#